data_AF-A0A3M5D8J1-F1
#
_entry.id   AF-A0A3M5D8J1-F1
#
_cell.length_a   1.000
_cell.length_b   1.000
_cell.length_c   1.000
_cell.angle_alpha   90.00
_cell.angle_beta   90.00
_cell.angle_gamma   90.00
#
_symmetry.space_group_name_H-M   'P 1'
#
loop_
_entity.id
_entity.type
_entity.pdbx_description
1 polymer ?
#
loop_
_entity_poly.entity_id
_entity_poly.type
_entity_poly.pdbx_seq_one_letter_code
_entity_poly.pdbx_strand_id
1 'polypeptide(L)' 'ADQGADGRFLRRVRDGACASFNAVLGPDYNAAHRDHFHLDMGLWKVCR' A
#
# COMPACT_ATOMS: atom_id res chain seq x y z
N ALA A 1 -6.59 9.40 -3.94
CA ALA A 1 -5.17 9.70 -3.68
C ALA A 1 -4.92 11.17 -3.46
N ASP A 2 -4.45 11.52 -2.26
CA ASP A 2 -3.84 12.82 -1.99
C ASP A 2 -2.60 13.00 -2.90
N GLN A 3 -2.48 14.17 -3.54
CA GLN A 3 -1.35 14.52 -4.40
C GLN A 3 -0.28 15.34 -3.65
N GLY A 4 -0.56 15.73 -2.41
CA GLY A 4 0.34 16.44 -1.50
C GLY A 4 1.55 15.62 -1.04
N ALA A 5 2.33 16.23 -0.14
CA ALA A 5 3.55 15.60 0.39
C ALA A 5 3.24 14.27 1.11
N ASP A 6 2.14 14.23 1.84
CA ASP A 6 1.70 13.08 2.62
C ASP A 6 1.30 11.92 1.70
N GLY A 7 0.46 12.20 0.69
CA GLY A 7 0.12 11.19 -0.32
C GLY A 7 1.35 10.66 -1.08
N ARG A 8 2.33 11.52 -1.39
CA ARG A 8 3.60 11.07 -1.99
C ARG A 8 4.42 10.20 -1.02
N PHE A 9 4.43 10.53 0.26
CA PHE A 9 5.09 9.74 1.27
C PHE A 9 4.46 8.34 1.39
N LEU A 10 3.13 8.25 1.48
CA LEU A 10 2.41 6.98 1.57
C LEU A 10 2.64 6.09 0.33
N ARG A 11 2.69 6.67 -0.88
CA ARG A 11 3.04 5.92 -2.10
C ARG A 11 4.46 5.35 -2.02
N ARG A 12 5.44 6.11 -1.53
CA ARG A 12 6.81 5.58 -1.35
C ARG A 12 6.88 4.46 -0.31
N VAL A 13 6.12 4.57 0.78
CA VAL A 13 6.03 3.50 1.80
C VAL A 13 5.45 2.23 1.18
N ARG A 14 4.35 2.34 0.41
CA ARG A 14 3.76 1.23 -0.34
C ARG A 14 4.79 0.59 -1.28
N ASP A 15 5.44 1.39 -2.11
CA ASP A 15 6.37 0.90 -3.13
C ASP A 15 7.57 0.18 -2.50
N GLY A 16 8.07 0.69 -1.37
CA GLY A 16 9.12 0.02 -0.58
C GLY A 16 8.63 -1.30 0.05
N ALA A 17 7.41 -1.33 0.58
CA ALA A 17 6.82 -2.53 1.15
C ALA A 17 6.63 -3.64 0.09
N CYS A 18 6.29 -3.28 -1.16
CA CYS A 18 6.12 -4.26 -2.24
C CYS A 18 7.39 -5.05 -2.58
N ALA A 19 8.57 -4.58 -2.14
CA ALA A 19 9.83 -5.33 -2.28
C ALA A 19 9.98 -6.46 -1.23
N SER A 20 9.28 -6.36 -0.09
CA SER A 20 9.42 -7.29 1.04
C SER A 20 8.20 -8.18 1.25
N PHE A 21 7.00 -7.67 0.93
CA PHE A 21 5.74 -8.38 1.12
C PHE A 21 5.18 -8.94 -0.19
N ASN A 22 4.35 -9.98 -0.09
CA ASN A 22 3.72 -10.56 -1.26
C ASN A 22 2.49 -9.74 -1.68
N ALA A 23 1.68 -9.32 -0.71
CA ALA A 23 0.53 -8.45 -0.92
C ALA A 23 0.66 -7.15 -0.10
N VAL A 24 0.48 -6.01 -0.77
CA VAL A 24 0.45 -4.67 -0.17
C VAL A 24 -0.78 -3.93 -0.72
N LEU A 25 -1.69 -3.57 0.18
CA LEU A 25 -2.88 -2.75 -0.12
C LEU A 25 -2.84 -1.48 0.72
N GLY A 26 -2.75 -0.34 0.06
CA GLY A 26 -2.70 0.97 0.72
C GLY A 26 -4.02 1.72 0.74
N PRO A 27 -4.00 2.97 1.29
CA PRO A 27 -5.15 3.86 1.37
C PRO A 27 -5.91 4.15 0.07
N ASP A 28 -5.23 3.99 -1.07
CA ASP A 28 -5.80 4.23 -2.38
C ASP A 28 -6.46 2.97 -3.01
N TYR A 29 -6.40 1.80 -2.36
CA TYR A 29 -6.94 0.57 -2.92
C TYR A 29 -8.48 0.49 -2.85
N ASN A 30 -9.05 0.59 -1.64
CA ASN A 30 -10.49 0.60 -1.42
C ASN A 30 -10.86 1.18 -0.03
N ALA A 31 -12.15 1.29 0.24
CA ALA A 31 -12.66 1.89 1.48
C ALA A 31 -12.21 1.18 2.77
N ALA A 32 -11.97 -0.13 2.72
CA ALA A 32 -11.52 -0.89 3.90
C ALA A 32 -10.08 -0.56 4.29
N HIS A 33 -9.24 -0.11 3.34
CA HIS A 33 -7.82 0.14 3.57
C HIS A 33 -7.48 1.63 3.68
N ARG A 34 -8.49 2.52 3.67
CA ARG A 34 -8.32 3.98 3.55
C ARG A 34 -7.43 4.64 4.62
N ASP A 35 -7.20 3.97 5.74
CA ASP A 35 -6.47 4.49 6.90
C ASP A 35 -5.31 3.59 7.35
N HIS A 36 -5.03 2.49 6.63
CA HIS A 36 -3.95 1.57 6.98
C HIS A 36 -3.37 0.82 5.77
N PHE A 37 -2.21 0.21 5.96
CA PHE A 37 -1.65 -0.74 5.01
C PHE A 37 -2.01 -2.16 5.42
N HIS A 38 -2.54 -2.96 4.49
CA HIS A 38 -2.58 -4.40 4.63
C HIS A 38 -1.30 -4.99 4.01
N LEU A 39 -0.57 -5.78 4.81
CA LEU A 39 0.69 -6.42 4.44
C LEU A 39 0.56 -7.92 4.66
N ASP A 40 0.82 -8.70 3.63
CA ASP A 40 0.63 -10.15 3.68
C ASP A 40 1.76 -10.90 2.94
N MET A 41 2.12 -12.06 3.49
CA MET A 41 3.18 -12.97 2.99
C MET A 41 2.61 -14.24 2.35
N GLY A 42 1.31 -14.28 2.10
CA GLY A 42 0.62 -15.38 1.45
C GLY A 42 1.04 -15.56 -0.01
N LEU A 43 0.44 -16.54 -0.68
CA LEU A 43 0.88 -16.97 -2.03
C LEU A 43 0.60 -15.95 -3.14
N TRP A 44 -0.28 -14.97 -2.90
CA TRP A 44 -0.75 -14.04 -3.92
C TRP A 44 0.11 -12.77 -3.98
N LYS A 45 0.43 -12.33 -5.19
CA LYS A 45 1.21 -11.12 -5.44
C LYS A 45 0.31 -9.94 -5.84
N VAL A 46 0.23 -8.91 -5.01
CA VAL A 46 -0.51 -7.68 -5.32
C VAL A 46 0.17 -6.46 -4.69
N CYS A 47 0.28 -5.36 -5.44
CA CYS A 47 0.82 -4.09 -4.97
C CYS A 47 -0.13 -2.99 -5.45
N ARG A 48 -0.99 -2.47 -4.56
CA ARG A 48 -2.05 -1.51 -4.88
C ARG A 48 -2.07 -0.36 -3.87
#